data_AF-A0A514LIA5-F1
#
_entry.id   AF-A0A514LIA5-F1
#
_cell.length_a   1.000
_cell.length_b   1.000
_cell.length_c   1.000
_cell.angle_alpha   90.00
_cell.angle_beta   90.00
_cell.angle_gamma   90.00
#
_symmetry.space_group_name_H-M   'P 1'
#
loop_
_entity.id
_entity.type
_entity.pdbx_description
1 polymer ?
#
loop_
_entity_poly.entity_id
_entity_poly.type
_entity_poly.pdbx_seq_one_letter_code
_entity_poly.pdbx_strand_id
1 'polypeptide(L)'
;MKKCFLCKGDLTHQRVSVERKWNDKKIIIEDVPAEVCEQCGEHYFDGETTLKLEKIKKAGVFPQEQLVNIPASVRDFKNISYMEKEQ
;
A
#
# COMPACT_ATOMS: atom_id res chain seq x y z
N MET A 1 -20.53 -15.03 5.26
CA MET A 1 -19.57 -14.28 4.44
C MET A 1 -19.52 -12.85 4.94
N LYS A 2 -18.34 -12.34 5.27
CA LYS A 2 -18.18 -10.90 5.50
C LYS A 2 -18.26 -10.18 4.15
N LYS A 3 -18.88 -9.01 4.13
CA LYS A 3 -19.00 -8.16 2.95
C LYS A 3 -18.15 -6.91 3.14
N CYS A 4 -17.64 -6.36 2.05
CA CYS A 4 -16.95 -5.08 2.06
C CYS A 4 -17.86 -4.00 2.66
N PHE A 5 -17.32 -3.21 3.59
CA PHE A 5 -18.07 -2.13 4.20
C PHE A 5 -18.44 -1.03 3.18
N LEU A 6 -17.53 -0.77 2.22
CA LEU A 6 -17.62 0.30 1.22
C LEU A 6 -18.57 -0.05 0.07
N CYS A 7 -18.35 -1.16 -0.64
CA CYS A 7 -19.08 -1.49 -1.86
C CYS A 7 -20.03 -2.70 -1.73
N LYS A 8 -20.06 -3.36 -0.56
CA LYS A 8 -20.83 -4.60 -0.29
C LYS A 8 -20.43 -5.83 -1.13
N GLY A 9 -19.32 -5.75 -1.87
CA GLY A 9 -18.71 -6.88 -2.57
C GLY A 9 -18.17 -7.95 -1.63
N ASP A 10 -17.79 -9.09 -2.20
CA ASP A 10 -17.22 -10.21 -1.47
C ASP A 10 -15.77 -9.96 -1.05
N LEU A 11 -15.42 -10.51 0.11
CA LEU A 11 -14.08 -10.44 0.69
C LEU A 11 -13.42 -11.81 0.60
N THR A 12 -12.16 -11.82 0.18
CA THR A 12 -11.34 -13.03 0.12
C THR A 12 -10.03 -12.84 0.89
N HIS A 13 -9.56 -13.89 1.54
CA HIS A 13 -8.32 -13.84 2.32
C HIS A 13 -7.11 -13.95 1.39
N GLN A 14 -6.20 -12.97 1.47
CA GLN A 14 -4.99 -12.92 0.64
C GLN A 14 -3.79 -12.41 1.44
N ARG A 15 -2.58 -12.58 0.89
CA ARG A 15 -1.37 -11.93 1.36
C ARG A 15 -1.09 -10.74 0.45
N VAL A 16 -0.96 -9.55 1.02
CA VAL A 16 -0.79 -8.30 0.27
C VAL A 16 0.47 -7.56 0.70
N SER A 17 0.96 -6.69 -0.17
CA SER A 17 2.00 -5.72 0.16
C SER A 17 1.38 -4.40 0.62
N VAL A 18 1.85 -3.89 1.76
CA VAL A 18 1.40 -2.63 2.35
C VAL A 18 2.50 -1.59 2.18
N GLU A 19 2.23 -0.60 1.34
CA GLU A 19 3.13 0.53 1.12
C GLU A 19 2.75 1.71 2.02
N ARG A 20 3.72 2.29 2.73
CA ARG A 20 3.51 3.45 3.59
C ARG A 20 4.69 4.41 3.49
N LYS A 21 4.39 5.71 3.66
CA LYS A 21 5.40 6.76 3.79
C LYS A 21 5.49 7.19 5.25
N TRP A 22 6.69 7.16 5.83
CA TRP A 22 6.97 7.56 7.21
C TRP A 22 8.30 8.31 7.27
N ASN A 23 8.34 9.50 7.89
CA ASN A 23 9.56 10.30 8.06
C ASN A 23 10.41 10.40 6.77
N ASP A 24 9.77 10.72 5.66
CA ASP A 24 10.36 10.79 4.31
C ASP A 24 10.93 9.50 3.72
N LYS A 25 10.78 8.37 4.42
CA LYS A 25 11.06 7.03 3.89
C LYS A 25 9.78 6.39 3.36
N LYS A 26 9.90 5.69 2.23
CA LYS A 26 8.87 4.78 1.75
C LYS A 26 9.24 3.37 2.23
N ILE A 27 8.33 2.73 2.95
CA ILE A 27 8.48 1.36 3.44
C ILE A 27 7.42 0.49 2.77
N ILE A 28 7.84 -0.69 2.34
CA ILE A 28 7.00 -1.71 1.75
C ILE A 28 7.03 -2.89 2.71
N ILE A 29 5.88 -3.28 3.24
CA ILE A 29 5.73 -4.44 4.12
C ILE A 29 5.03 -5.51 3.32
N GLU A 30 5.76 -6.55 2.95
CA GLU A 30 5.23 -7.64 2.15
C GLU A 30 4.48 -8.65 3.01
N ASP A 31 3.70 -9.50 2.35
CA ASP A 31 3.23 -10.75 2.96
C ASP A 31 2.29 -10.54 4.16
N VAL A 32 1.52 -9.46 4.12
CA VAL A 32 0.58 -9.09 5.18
C VAL A 32 -0.76 -9.81 4.95
N PRO A 33 -1.27 -10.59 5.92
CA PRO A 33 -2.59 -11.21 5.78
C PRO A 33 -3.70 -10.15 5.80
N ALA A 34 -4.63 -10.22 4.84
CA ALA A 34 -5.75 -9.29 4.73
C ALA A 34 -6.99 -9.95 4.13
N GLU A 35 -8.16 -9.41 4.47
CA GLU A 35 -9.39 -9.61 3.70
C GLU A 35 -9.45 -8.53 2.61
N VAL A 36 -9.41 -8.95 1.35
CA VAL A 36 -9.40 -8.05 0.18
C VAL A 36 -10.74 -8.12 -0.53
N CYS A 37 -11.32 -6.96 -0.84
CA CYS A 37 -12.52 -6.93 -1.65
C CYS A 37 -12.19 -7.17 -3.13
N GLU A 38 -12.82 -8.19 -3.72
CA GLU A 38 -12.61 -8.56 -5.13
C GLU A 38 -13.14 -7.50 -6.12
N GLN A 39 -14.05 -6.62 -5.67
CA GLN A 39 -14.69 -5.61 -6.52
C GLN A 39 -14.00 -4.25 -6.46
N CYS A 40 -13.63 -3.76 -5.27
CA CYS A 40 -13.07 -2.41 -5.11
C CYS A 40 -11.60 -2.39 -4.64
N GLY A 41 -11.03 -3.54 -4.28
CA GLY A 41 -9.64 -3.63 -3.83
C GLY A 41 -9.39 -3.14 -2.39
N GLU A 42 -10.44 -2.88 -1.60
CA GLU A 42 -10.27 -2.45 -0.21
C GLU A 42 -9.64 -3.57 0.63
N HIS A 43 -8.69 -3.20 1.50
CA HIS A 43 -7.96 -4.13 2.37
C HIS A 43 -8.42 -3.98 3.82
N TYR A 44 -8.82 -5.08 4.44
CA TYR A 44 -9.16 -5.15 5.85
C TYR A 44 -8.14 -6.00 6.60
N PHE A 45 -7.57 -5.43 7.67
CA PHE A 45 -6.61 -6.10 8.53
C PHE A 45 -7.26 -6.37 9.88
N ASP A 46 -7.04 -7.56 10.45
CA ASP A 46 -7.49 -7.86 11.80
C ASP A 46 -6.66 -7.12 12.87
N GLY A 47 -7.08 -7.24 14.12
CA GLY A 47 -6.42 -6.57 15.24
C GLY A 47 -4.98 -7.02 15.44
N GLU A 48 -4.69 -8.32 15.29
CA GLU A 48 -3.34 -8.85 15.46
C GLU A 48 -2.38 -8.32 14.39
N THR A 49 -2.83 -8.33 13.14
CA THR A 49 -2.09 -7.82 11.98
C THR A 49 -1.85 -6.33 12.11
N THR A 50 -2.86 -5.57 12.51
CA THR A 50 -2.74 -4.12 12.75
C THR A 50 -1.70 -3.82 13.83
N LEU A 51 -1.68 -4.58 14.94
CA LEU A 51 -0.68 -4.43 15.99
C LEU A 51 0.74 -4.75 15.50
N LYS A 52 0.91 -5.77 14.65
CA LYS A 52 2.21 -6.09 14.04
C LYS A 52 2.68 -4.98 13.09
N LEU A 53 1.80 -4.45 12.25
CA LEU A 53 2.11 -3.33 11.36
C LEU A 53 2.55 -2.09 12.14
N GLU A 54 1.88 -1.76 13.24
CA GLU A 54 2.29 -0.63 14.11
C GLU A 54 3.63 -0.87 14.81
N LYS A 55 3.96 -2.12 15.17
CA LYS A 55 5.30 -2.46 15.70
C LYS A 55 6.39 -2.28 14.64
N ILE A 56 6.15 -2.72 13.40
CA ILE A 56 7.09 -2.55 12.29
C ILE A 56 7.35 -1.07 12.04
N LYS A 57 6.29 -0.25 11.99
CA LYS A 57 6.37 1.20 11.82
C LYS A 57 7.18 1.91 12.91
N LYS A 58 7.10 1.45 14.17
CA LYS A 58 7.82 2.04 15.31
C LYS A 58 9.25 1.51 15.47
N ALA A 59 9.61 0.43 14.80
CA ALA A 59 10.95 -0.12 14.87
C ALA A 59 11.94 0.87 14.26
N GLY A 60 12.95 1.29 15.02
CA GLY A 60 14.02 2.15 14.51
C GLY A 60 14.97 1.42 13.55
N VAL A 61 15.07 0.10 13.69
CA VAL A 61 15.83 -0.81 12.82
C VAL A 61 15.00 -2.08 12.67
N PHE A 62 14.76 -2.52 11.44
CA PHE A 62 14.17 -3.83 11.17
C PHE A 62 15.28 -4.80 10.73
N PRO A 63 15.46 -5.98 11.37
CA PRO A 63 16.63 -6.85 11.12
C PRO A 63 16.79 -7.31 9.66
N GLN A 64 15.70 -7.28 8.90
CA GLN A 64 15.62 -7.71 7.50
C GLN A 64 15.24 -6.54 6.57
N GLU A 65 15.49 -5.30 7.00
CA GLU A 65 15.23 -4.12 6.17
C GLU A 65 16.16 -4.13 4.95
N GLN A 66 15.58 -4.28 3.76
CA GLN A 66 16.30 -4.18 2.50
C GLN A 66 15.97 -2.83 1.85
N LEU A 67 17.01 -2.01 1.61
CA LEU A 67 16.85 -0.82 0.78
C LEU A 67 16.73 -1.25 -0.68
N VAL A 68 15.67 -0.80 -1.35
CA VAL A 68 15.41 -1.08 -2.76
C VAL A 68 15.49 0.21 -3.57
N ASN A 69 16.25 0.17 -4.68
CA ASN A 69 16.31 1.27 -5.64
C ASN A 69 15.20 1.08 -6.67
N ILE A 70 14.14 1.89 -6.57
CA ILE A 70 13.00 1.83 -7.50
C ILE A 70 13.26 2.82 -8.65
N PRO A 71 13.41 2.37 -9.92
CA PRO A 71 13.50 3.29 -11.05
C PRO A 71 12.17 4.02 -11.20
N ALA A 72 12.20 5.36 -11.14
CA ALA A 72 11.00 6.20 -11.16
C ALA A 72 11.16 7.37 -12.13
N SER A 73 10.09 7.66 -12.89
CA SER A 73 9.98 8.88 -13.69
C SER A 73 9.14 9.90 -12.93
N VAL A 74 9.67 11.10 -12.73
CA VAL A 74 8.92 12.22 -12.12
C VAL A 74 8.27 13.02 -13.24
N ARG A 75 6.94 13.16 -13.19
CA ARG A 75 6.17 14.01 -14.10
C ARG A 75 5.55 15.14 -13.29
N ASP A 76 5.84 16.39 -13.67
CA ASP A 76 5.21 17.56 -13.05
C ASP A 76 3.89 17.86 -13.77
N PHE A 77 2.79 17.82 -13.02
CA PHE A 77 1.45 18.11 -13.52
C PHE A 77 1.34 19.50 -14.14
N LYS A 78 2.13 20.48 -13.68
CA LYS A 78 2.11 21.85 -14.23
C LYS A 78 2.74 21.95 -15.61
N ASN A 79 3.59 21.00 -15.98
CA ASN A 79 4.30 20.99 -17.26
C ASN A 79 3.55 20.19 -18.35
N ILE A 80 2.24 19.97 -18.19
CA ILE A 80 1.37 19.32 -19.18
C ILE A 80 1.17 20.18 -20.44
N SER A 81 1.45 21.49 -20.38
CA SER A 81 1.28 22.44 -21.50
C SER A 81 2.07 22.12 -22.77
N TYR A 82 3.04 21.20 -22.71
CA TYR A 82 3.77 20.70 -23.87
C TYR A 82 3.05 19.59 -24.64
N MET A 83 2.01 18.95 -24.07
CA MET A 83 1.26 17.88 -24.75
C MET A 83 0.06 18.38 -25.56
N GLU A 84 -0.39 19.63 -25.34
CA GLU A 84 -1.57 20.20 -26.01
C GLU A 84 -1.23 20.91 -27.34
N LYS A 85 0.05 21.02 -27.71
CA LYS A 85 0.49 21.70 -28.94
C LYS A 85 0.68 20.77 -30.15
N GLU A 86 0.41 19.48 -29.99
CA GLU A 86 0.49 18.47 -31.06
C GLU A 86 -0.89 17.87 -31.41
N GLN A 87 -1.96 18.65 -31.34
CA GLN A 87 -3.23 18.36 -32.00
C GLN A 87 -3.56 19.43 -33.03
#